data_AF-A0A7W1QLY3-F1
#
_entry.id   AF-A0A7W1QLY3-F1
#
_cell.length_a   1.000
_cell.length_b   1.000
_cell.length_c   1.000
_cell.angle_alpha   90.00
_cell.angle_beta   90.00
_cell.angle_gamma   90.00
#
_symmetry.space_group_name_H-M   'P 1'
#
loop_
_entity.id
_entity.type
_entity.pdbx_description
1 polymer ?
#
loop_
_entity_poly.entity_id
_entity_poly.type
_entity_poly.pdbx_seq_one_letter_code
_entity_poly.pdbx_strand_id
1 'polypeptide(L)' 'DLMLARTRSNHLVLLDLPPTAIGQYHSVRLTGTTGSTFTGVVVLPVTAARAADRMAVL' A
#
# COMPACT_ATOMS: atom_id res chain seq x y z
N ASP A 1 -11.30 10.52 5.73
CA ASP A 1 -12.04 10.24 4.48
C ASP A 1 -11.32 9.17 3.68
N LEU A 2 -12.07 8.33 2.97
CA LEU A 2 -11.49 7.30 2.10
C LEU A 2 -11.22 7.86 0.70
N MET A 3 -10.07 7.53 0.15
CA MET A 3 -9.66 7.85 -1.22
C MET A 3 -9.94 6.68 -2.15
N LEU A 4 -10.56 6.96 -3.29
CA LEU A 4 -10.73 5.99 -4.38
C LEU A 4 -9.48 5.98 -5.28
N ALA A 5 -8.82 4.83 -5.37
CA ALA A 5 -7.64 4.62 -6.19
C ALA A 5 -7.87 3.49 -7.21
N ARG A 6 -6.96 3.37 -8.18
CA ARG A 6 -6.98 2.32 -9.21
C ARG A 6 -5.65 1.59 -9.27
N THR A 7 -5.70 0.27 -9.21
CA THR A 7 -4.49 -0.56 -9.41
C THR A 7 -4.10 -0.63 -10.89
N ARG A 8 -2.89 -1.13 -11.19
CA ARG A 8 -2.46 -1.39 -12.58
C ARG A 8 -3.30 -2.45 -13.29
N SER A 9 -3.91 -3.36 -12.54
CA SER A 9 -4.88 -4.35 -13.06
C SER A 9 -6.30 -3.81 -13.14
N ASN A 10 -6.48 -2.49 -13.04
CA ASN A 10 -7.77 -1.79 -13.18
C ASN A 10 -8.80 -2.04 -12.06
N HIS A 11 -8.41 -2.65 -10.94
CA HIS A 11 -9.27 -2.74 -9.76
C HIS A 11 -9.43 -1.37 -9.07
N LEU A 12 -10.66 -1.04 -8.67
CA LEU A 12 -10.97 0.09 -7.79
C LEU A 12 -10.72 -0.30 -6.34
N VAL A 13 -10.06 0.57 -5.59
CA VAL A 13 -9.67 0.31 -4.19
C VAL A 13 -9.94 1.55 -3.34
N LEU A 14 -10.60 1.37 -2.19
CA LEU A 14 -10.71 2.37 -1.14
C LEU A 14 -9.51 2.28 -0.19
N LEU A 15 -8.84 3.42 0.01
CA LEU A 15 -7.65 3.55 0.85
C LEU A 15 -7.87 4.69 1.86
N ASP A 16 -7.36 4.51 3.08
CA ASP A 16 -7.27 5.61 4.05
C ASP A 16 -5.97 6.40 3.80
N LEU A 17 -6.08 7.47 3.01
CA LEU A 17 -4.96 8.34 2.64
C LEU A 17 -5.38 9.81 2.60
N PRO A 18 -4.46 10.74 2.94
CA PRO A 18 -4.74 12.16 2.87
C PRO A 18 -4.88 12.63 1.40
N PRO A 19 -5.60 13.72 1.12
CA PRO A 19 -5.72 14.28 -0.23
C PRO A 19 -4.39 14.61 -0.92
N THR A 20 -3.32 14.85 -0.15
CA THR A 20 -1.96 15.07 -0.66
C THR A 20 -1.36 13.86 -1.38
N ALA A 21 -1.96 12.67 -1.24
CA ALA A 21 -1.55 11.44 -1.92
C ALA A 21 -2.05 11.34 -3.38
N ILE A 22 -2.91 12.25 -3.85
CA ILE A 22 -3.40 12.24 -5.24
C ILE A 22 -2.21 12.37 -6.22
N GLY A 23 -2.16 11.48 -7.21
CA GLY A 23 -1.08 11.44 -8.19
C GLY A 23 0.16 10.63 -7.77
N GLN A 24 0.17 10.07 -6.55
CA GLN A 24 1.26 9.23 -6.05
C GLN A 24 0.97 7.74 -6.31
N TYR A 25 2.05 6.97 -6.52
CA TYR A 25 1.97 5.51 -6.56
C TYR A 25 2.23 4.93 -5.17
N HIS A 26 1.34 4.04 -4.74
CA HIS A 26 1.51 3.26 -3.52
C HIS A 26 1.43 1.76 -3.83
N SER A 27 2.26 0.98 -3.15
CA SER A 27 2.04 -0.46 -3.03
C SER A 27 0.91 -0.68 -2.03
N VAL A 28 -0.07 -1.51 -2.38
CA VAL A 28 -1.23 -1.76 -1.55
C VAL A 28 -1.48 -3.26 -1.39
N ARG A 29 -1.92 -3.66 -0.21
CA ARG A 29 -2.49 -4.98 0.03
C ARG A 29 -4.00 -4.85 0.02
N LEU A 30 -4.67 -5.60 -0.84
CA LEU A 30 -6.14 -5.71 -0.82
C LEU A 30 -6.55 -6.51 0.42
N THR A 31 -7.49 -5.98 1.20
CA THR A 31 -7.92 -6.55 2.48
C THR A 31 -9.34 -7.11 2.43
N GLY A 32 -10.12 -6.77 1.40
CA GLY A 32 -11.46 -7.28 1.19
C GLY A 32 -12.19 -6.51 0.11
N THR A 33 -13.52 -6.58 0.14
CA THR A 33 -14.39 -5.88 -0.78
C THR A 33 -15.60 -5.29 -0.05
N THR A 34 -16.05 -4.13 -0.50
CA THR A 34 -17.36 -3.57 -0.20
C THR A 34 -18.16 -3.57 -1.51
N GLY A 35 -18.99 -4.60 -1.71
CA GLY A 35 -19.61 -4.87 -3.00
C GLY A 35 -18.56 -5.20 -4.07
N SER A 36 -18.57 -4.44 -5.17
CA SER A 36 -17.64 -4.58 -6.30
C SER A 36 -16.37 -3.73 -6.17
N THR A 37 -16.17 -3.02 -5.06
CA THR A 37 -14.98 -2.20 -4.80
C THR A 37 -14.08 -2.87 -3.77
N PHE A 38 -12.77 -2.94 -4.03
CA PHE A 38 -11.84 -3.47 -3.04
C PHE A 38 -11.58 -2.47 -1.91
N THR A 39 -11.21 -2.97 -0.74
CA THR A 39 -10.59 -2.18 0.33
C THR A 39 -9.12 -2.58 0.43
N GLY A 40 -8.26 -1.68 0.91
CA GLY A 40 -6.85 -1.99 1.04
C GLY A 40 -6.10 -1.10 2.03
N VAL A 41 -4.87 -1.50 2.29
CA VAL A 41 -3.92 -0.75 3.12
C VAL A 41 -2.62 -0.53 2.35
N VAL A 42 -2.01 0.64 2.50
CA VAL A 42 -0.67 0.90 1.95
C VAL A 42 0.33 0.00 2.65
N VAL A 43 1.17 -0.67 1.87
CA VAL A 43 2.32 -1.40 2.39
C VAL A 43 3.56 -0.54 2.18
N LEU A 44 4.24 -0.22 3.28
CA LEU A 44 5.56 0.40 3.19
C LEU A 44 6.53 -0.63 2.61
N PRO A 45 7.46 -0.22 1.74
CA PRO A 45 8.52 -1.11 1.32
C PRO A 45 9.23 -1.62 2.57
N VAL A 46 9.38 -2.94 2.68
CA VAL A 46 10.38 -3.51 3.59
C VAL A 46 11.73 -3.08 3.04
N THR A 47 12.22 -1.92 3.50
CA THR A 47 13.64 -1.59 3.43
C THR A 47 14.36 -2.61 4.29
N ALA A 48 14.91 -3.61 3.61
CA ALA A 48 15.82 -4.66 4.06
C ALA A 48 16.21 -4.63 5.56
N ALA A 49 15.41 -5.27 6.41
CA ALA A 49 15.86 -5.73 7.73
C ALA A 49 17.05 -6.72 7.64
N ARG A 50 17.49 -7.09 6.42
CA ARG A 50 18.68 -7.93 6.16
C ARG A 50 20.02 -7.20 6.24
N ALA A 51 20.06 -5.87 6.36
CA ALA A 51 21.34 -5.14 6.50
C ALA A 51 21.87 -5.13 7.95
N ALA A 52 20.99 -5.23 8.95
CA ALA A 52 21.41 -5.22 10.36
C ALA A 52 21.99 -6.56 10.82
N ASP A 53 21.63 -7.67 10.17
CA ASP A 53 22.03 -9.03 10.56
C ASP A 53 23.46 -9.40 10.12
N ARG A 54 24.10 -8.57 9.27
CA ARG A 54 25.48 -8.77 8.80
C ARG A 54 26.54 -7.93 9.51
N MET A 55 26.14 -7.03 10.42
CA MET A 55 27.07 -6.19 11.18
C MET A 55 27.27 -6.66 12.63
N ALA A 56 26.56 -7.71 13.07
CA ALA A 56 26.69 -8.29 14.41
C ALA A 56 27.77 -9.40 14.52
N VAL A 57 28.58 -9.60 13.47
CA VAL A 57 29.73 -10.51 13.48
C VAL A 57 30.96 -9.77 12.96
N LEU A 58 31.48 -8.83 13.75
CA LEU A 58 32.87 -8.36 13.71
C LEU A 58 33.30 -7.96 15.12
#